data_AF-A0A833L4I3-F1
#
_entry.id   AF-A0A833L4I3-F1
#
_cell.length_a   1.000
_cell.length_b   1.000
_cell.length_c   1.000
_cell.angle_alpha   90.00
_cell.angle_beta   90.00
_cell.angle_gamma   90.00
#
_symmetry.space_group_name_H-M   'P 1'
#
loop_
_entity.id
_entity.type
_entity.pdbx_description
1 polymer ?
#
loop_
_entity_poly.entity_id
_entity_poly.type
_entity_poly.pdbx_seq_one_letter_code
_entity_poly.pdbx_strand_id
1 'polypeptide(L)' 'MNYLIALMVLLSGFNLFVEPQIEDSMIYFPTKEIAETPASIGIQYEDIIIKTPDGRNIYGWFMGRG' A
#
# COMPACT_ATOMS: atom_id res chain seq x y z
N MET A 1 13.58 29.02 15.11
CA MET A 1 14.18 27.67 15.14
C MET A 1 13.40 26.72 16.05
N ASN A 2 13.26 27.01 17.35
CA ASN A 2 12.62 26.09 18.31
C ASN A 2 11.13 25.80 18.04
N TYR A 3 10.36 26.80 17.61
CA TYR A 3 8.94 26.64 17.29
C TYR A 3 8.66 25.77 16.06
N LEU A 4 9.56 25.80 15.06
CA LEU A 4 9.43 24.96 13.87
C LEU A 4 9.67 23.49 14.21
N ILE A 5 10.65 23.22 15.07
CA ILE A 5 10.93 21.87 15.57
C ILE A 5 9.76 21.37 16.41
N ALA A 6 9.23 22.21 17.31
CA ALA A 6 8.06 21.87 18.12
C ALA A 6 6.83 21.55 17.24
N LEU A 7 6.60 22.33 16.19
CA LEU A 7 5.50 22.10 15.23
C LEU A 7 5.68 20.77 14.48
N MET A 8 6.89 20.48 14.00
CA MET A 8 7.19 19.21 13.31
C MET A 8 6.98 18.01 14.24
N VAL A 9 7.45 18.08 15.49
CA VAL A 9 7.24 17.01 16.48
C VAL A 9 5.75 16.82 16.76
N LEU A 10 4.98 17.90 16.85
CA LEU A 10 3.54 17.84 17.10
C LEU A 10 2.78 17.20 15.93
N LEU A 11 3.12 17.57 14.68
CA LEU A 11 2.54 16.96 13.48
C LEU A 11 2.93 15.48 13.35
N SER A 12 4.19 15.12 13.57
CA SER A 12 4.63 13.73 13.55
C SER A 12 3.95 12.89 14.63
N GLY A 13 3.82 13.44 15.86
CA GLY A 13 3.11 12.78 16.95
C GLY A 13 1.63 12.58 16.67
N PHE A 14 0.99 13.55 16.01
CA PHE A 14 -0.41 13.43 15.57
C PHE A 14 -0.61 12.29 14.57
N ASN A 15 0.22 12.20 13.51
CA ASN A 15 0.13 11.12 12.52
C ASN A 15 0.31 9.74 13.17
N LEU A 16 1.34 9.59 14.01
CA LEU A 16 1.64 8.33 14.71
C LEU A 16 0.53 7.85 15.63
N PHE A 17 -0.29 8.75 16.18
CA PHE A 17 -1.33 8.40 17.15
C PHE A 17 -2.71 8.21 16.53
N VAL A 18 -3.00 8.95 15.45
CA VAL A 18 -4.34 8.99 14.85
C VAL A 18 -4.48 8.00 13.70
N GLU A 19 -3.49 7.86 12.81
CA GLU A 19 -3.59 6.97 11.65
C GLU A 19 -3.86 5.51 12.04
N PRO A 20 -3.15 4.91 13.02
CA PRO A 20 -3.39 3.51 13.40
C PRO A 20 -4.78 3.28 13.98
N GLN A 21 -5.36 4.28 14.65
CA GLN A 21 -6.70 4.17 15.24
C GLN A 21 -7.80 4.23 14.18
N ILE A 22 -7.54 4.91 13.06
CA ILE A 22 -8.50 5.01 11.96
C ILE A 22 -8.38 3.82 11.02
N GLU A 23 -7.17 3.28 10.82
CA GLU A 23 -6.91 2.14 9.91
C GLU A 23 -7.81 0.93 10.21
N ASP A 24 -7.99 0.58 11.49
CA ASP A 24 -8.90 -0.50 11.93
C ASP A 24 -10.37 -0.28 11.55
N SER A 25 -10.77 0.98 11.32
CA SER A 25 -12.15 1.37 10.96
C SER A 25 -12.36 1.54 9.46
N MET A 26 -11.29 1.49 8.65
CA MET A 26 -11.39 1.64 7.21
C MET A 26 -11.96 0.38 6.57
N ILE A 27 -13.16 0.48 6.01
CA ILE A 27 -13.75 -0.60 5.22
C ILE A 27 -13.02 -0.66 3.88
N TYR A 28 -12.40 -1.80 3.57
CA TYR A 28 -11.79 -2.04 2.26
C TYR A 28 -12.87 -1.97 1.16
N PHE A 29 -12.73 -1.03 0.23
CA PHE A 29 -13.64 -0.84 -0.90
C PHE A 29 -12.94 -1.19 -2.21
N PRO A 30 -12.91 -2.48 -2.61
CA PRO A 30 -12.24 -2.90 -3.82
C PRO A 30 -12.97 -2.37 -5.06
N THR A 31 -12.25 -1.65 -5.91
CA THR A 31 -12.65 -1.42 -7.29
C THR A 31 -12.25 -2.61 -8.14
N LYS A 32 -13.11 -3.02 -9.09
CA LYS A 32 -12.82 -4.16 -9.99
C LYS A 32 -11.79 -3.83 -11.06
N GLU A 33 -11.59 -2.54 -11.32
CA GLU A 33 -10.73 -2.06 -12.37
C GLU A 33 -9.31 -1.87 -11.84
N ILE A 34 -8.35 -2.46 -12.55
CA ILE A 34 -6.93 -2.21 -12.32
C ILE A 34 -6.57 -0.93 -13.06
N ALA A 35 -6.52 0.19 -12.34
CA ALA A 35 -6.26 1.51 -12.91
C ALA A 35 -4.79 1.72 -13.32
N GLU A 36 -3.86 1.02 -12.66
CA GLU A 36 -2.42 1.09 -12.94
C GLU A 36 -1.77 -0.28 -12.87
N THR A 37 -0.69 -0.45 -13.64
CA THR A 37 0.20 -1.62 -13.61
C THR A 37 1.62 -1.17 -13.30
N PRO A 38 2.55 -2.03 -12.85
CA PRO A 38 3.93 -1.61 -12.58
C PRO A 38 4.63 -0.94 -13.78
N ALA A 39 4.20 -1.26 -15.01
CA ALA A 39 4.70 -0.60 -16.21
C ALA A 39 4.31 0.89 -16.29
N SER A 40 3.25 1.35 -15.61
CA SER A 40 2.86 2.77 -15.54
C SER A 40 3.98 3.64 -14.98
N ILE A 41 4.79 3.06 -14.09
CA ILE A 41 5.96 3.70 -13.45
C ILE A 41 7.30 3.15 -13.98
N GLY A 42 7.28 2.47 -15.13
CA GLY A 42 8.47 1.97 -15.81
C GLY A 42 9.08 0.70 -15.22
N ILE A 43 8.35 -0.03 -14.37
CA ILE A 43 8.81 -1.30 -13.78
C ILE A 43 8.34 -2.45 -14.66
N GLN A 44 9.27 -3.29 -15.10
CA GLN A 44 8.93 -4.54 -15.78
C GLN A 44 8.35 -5.55 -14.79
N TYR A 45 7.35 -6.29 -15.25
CA TYR A 45 6.65 -7.27 -14.42
C TYR A 45 6.12 -8.43 -15.27
N GLU A 46 5.83 -9.54 -14.60
CA GLU A 46 5.17 -10.70 -15.17
C GLU A 46 3.86 -10.99 -14.41
N ASP A 47 2.79 -11.30 -15.13
CA ASP A 47 1.55 -11.77 -14.50
C ASP A 47 1.77 -13.18 -13.91
N ILE A 48 1.43 -13.35 -12.64
CA ILE A 48 1.54 -14.62 -11.92
C ILE A 48 0.23 -15.04 -11.30
N ILE A 49 0.07 -16.36 -11.16
CA ILE A 49 -1.06 -17.00 -10.47
C ILE A 49 -0.49 -17.94 -9.41
N ILE A 50 -0.78 -17.67 -8.14
CA ILE A 50 -0.37 -18.50 -7.01
C ILE A 50 -1.56 -19.30 -6.53
N LYS A 51 -1.44 -20.63 -6.49
CA LYS A 51 -2.44 -21.51 -5.89
C LYS A 51 -2.25 -21.60 -4.39
N THR A 52 -3.31 -21.33 -3.63
CA THR A 52 -3.31 -21.49 -2.18
C THR A 52 -3.62 -22.95 -1.79
N PRO A 53 -3.23 -23.40 -0.59
CA PRO A 53 -3.50 -24.77 -0.13
C PRO A 53 -4.99 -25.14 -0.08
N ASP A 54 -5.87 -24.15 0.09
CA ASP A 54 -7.32 -24.31 0.07
C ASP A 54 -7.94 -24.15 -1.33
N GLY A 55 -7.11 -24.17 -2.39
CA GLY A 55 -7.55 -24.25 -3.78
C GLY A 55 -7.97 -22.93 -4.41
N ARG A 56 -7.71 -21.78 -3.77
CA ARG A 56 -7.95 -20.45 -4.36
C ARG A 56 -6.75 -20.01 -5.21
N ASN A 57 -7.02 -19.15 -6.19
CA ASN A 57 -5.99 -18.52 -7.00
C ASN A 57 -5.79 -17.07 -6.55
N ILE A 58 -4.54 -16.70 -6.28
CA ILE A 58 -4.11 -15.32 -6.07
C ILE A 58 -3.47 -14.85 -7.38
N TYR A 59 -4.04 -13.82 -7.99
CA TYR A 59 -3.49 -13.16 -9.18
C TYR A 59 -2.64 -11.98 -8.73
N GLY A 60 -1.51 -11.76 -9.39
CA GLY A 60 -0.65 -10.62 -9.08
C GLY A 60 0.49 -10.45 -10.08
N TRP A 61 1.39 -9.53 -9.78
CA TRP A 61 2.56 -9.24 -10.60
C TRP A 61 3.85 -9.61 -9.89
N PHE A 62 4.73 -10.30 -10.61
CA PHE A 62 6.09 -10.56 -10.17
C PHE A 62 7.03 -9.50 -10.77
N MET A 63 7.61 -8.67 -9.90
CA MET A 63 8.64 -7.70 -10.27
C MET A 63 10.02 -8.33 -10.04
N GLY A 64 10.47 -9.12 -11.00
CA GLY A 64 11.82 -9.68 -11.01
C GLY A 64 12.85 -8.64 -11.43
N ARG A 65 14.04 -8.65 -10.82
CA ARG A 65 15.22 -8.02 -11.42
C ARG A 65 15.65 -8.88 -12.60
N GLY A 66 15.17 -8.57 -13.81
CA GLY A 66 15.77 -9.04 -15.06
C GLY A 66 17.21 -8.53 -15.19
#